data_AF-A0A665X100-F1
#
_entry.id   AF-A0A665X100-F1
#
_cell.length_a   1.000
_cell.length_b   1.000
_cell.length_c   1.000
_cell.angle_alpha   90.00
_cell.angle_beta   90.00
_cell.angle_gamma   90.00
#
_symmetry.space_group_name_H-M   'P 1'
#
loop_
_entity.id
_entity.type
_entity.pdbx_description
1 polymer ?
#
loop_
_entity_poly.entity_id
_entity_poly.type
_entity_poly.pdbx_seq_one_letter_code
_entity_poly.pdbx_strand_id
1 'polypeptide(L)'
;MVFFGRSVQLLLSQGACPDLVGRKGVAAIHLAVGKESEKNTRCLRMLLQRGADPNVRSSDGLTPLHIAALWGCYQNLKMLLMNGGDPNIKDFEGKTPGQLAEQEENRKCALLLQEYQTSSADTEEDNLPQFQYCKKVSLGFFSFPADLGYSPELCRALQTFKLPDCQADEQALCQQFDQPDQNRKWREGIIKSSFNYLLLDPRVTNNLPFRSHTITPLECFQTFIHSIFYVGKGKRSRPYSHLYEALEYYSGDKTSKKLCPKVQHILNVWNGGQGVISLHCFQNVIPVEAYTREACMVEAIGLKMLTNQKRGDFYGVVSNWQSKQKRELGVHLLYRAMQIFLAEGERQLRPADIRQ
;
A
#
# COMPACT_ATOMS: atom_id res chain seq x y z
N MET A 1 -21.92 -28.77 -10.88
CA MET A 1 -22.21 -27.31 -10.99
C MET A 1 -20.98 -26.50 -10.54
N VAL A 2 -19.87 -26.60 -11.31
CA VAL A 2 -18.48 -26.18 -10.96
C VAL A 2 -18.16 -24.72 -11.34
N PHE A 3 -19.16 -23.97 -11.81
CA PHE A 3 -18.92 -22.74 -12.58
C PHE A 3 -18.72 -21.46 -11.76
N PHE A 4 -19.29 -21.33 -10.56
CA PHE A 4 -19.33 -20.02 -9.89
C PHE A 4 -17.97 -19.55 -9.33
N GLY A 5 -17.17 -20.44 -8.75
CA GLY A 5 -15.87 -20.07 -8.15
C GLY A 5 -14.83 -19.65 -9.20
N ARG A 6 -14.82 -20.33 -10.36
CA ARG A 6 -13.96 -19.97 -11.50
C ARG A 6 -14.34 -18.63 -12.10
N SER A 7 -15.64 -18.31 -12.19
CA SER A 7 -16.11 -17.03 -12.70
C SER A 7 -15.71 -15.86 -11.81
N VAL A 8 -15.82 -15.96 -10.49
CA VAL A 8 -15.37 -14.90 -9.57
C VAL A 8 -13.85 -14.72 -9.64
N GLN A 9 -13.08 -15.82 -9.65
CA GLN A 9 -11.64 -15.76 -9.80
C GLN A 9 -11.20 -15.11 -11.12
N LEU A 10 -11.89 -15.45 -12.22
CA LEU A 10 -11.65 -14.89 -13.54
C LEU A 10 -11.96 -13.38 -13.57
N LEU A 11 -13.11 -12.96 -13.04
CA LEU A 11 -13.50 -11.55 -13.00
C LEU A 11 -12.53 -10.71 -12.16
N LEU A 12 -12.13 -11.21 -10.98
CA LEU A 12 -11.12 -10.54 -10.16
C LEU A 12 -9.75 -10.48 -10.86
N SER A 13 -9.39 -11.50 -11.65
CA SER A 13 -8.16 -11.48 -12.46
C SER A 13 -8.23 -10.54 -13.68
N GLN A 14 -9.43 -10.14 -14.11
CA GLN A 14 -9.67 -9.17 -15.17
C GLN A 14 -9.86 -7.74 -14.63
N GLY A 15 -9.58 -7.51 -13.34
CA GLY A 15 -9.65 -6.19 -12.71
C GLY A 15 -11.03 -5.80 -12.18
N ALA A 16 -11.96 -6.75 -12.00
CA ALA A 16 -13.22 -6.46 -11.33
C ALA A 16 -12.97 -6.01 -9.88
N CYS A 17 -13.49 -4.84 -9.50
CA CYS A 17 -13.41 -4.34 -8.14
C CYS A 17 -14.37 -5.15 -7.23
N PRO A 18 -13.86 -5.81 -6.17
CA PRO A 18 -14.70 -6.61 -5.27
C PRO A 18 -15.67 -5.77 -4.42
N ASP A 19 -15.36 -4.49 -4.24
CA ASP A 19 -16.06 -3.56 -3.35
C ASP A 19 -17.16 -2.77 -4.06
N LEU A 20 -17.29 -2.94 -5.39
CA LEU A 20 -18.30 -2.25 -6.17
C LEU A 20 -19.70 -2.66 -5.69
N VAL A 21 -20.40 -1.69 -5.10
CA VAL A 21 -21.81 -1.83 -4.71
C VAL A 21 -22.66 -1.71 -5.96
N GLY A 22 -23.31 -2.81 -6.36
CA GLY A 22 -24.16 -2.83 -7.55
C GLY A 22 -25.47 -2.07 -7.35
N ARG A 23 -26.31 -1.98 -8.40
CA ARG A 23 -27.63 -1.32 -8.34
C ARG A 23 -28.59 -1.88 -7.28
N LYS A 24 -28.33 -3.08 -6.79
CA LYS A 24 -29.08 -3.73 -5.69
C LYS A 24 -28.55 -3.34 -4.30
N GLY A 25 -27.61 -2.39 -4.22
CA GLY A 25 -27.12 -1.89 -2.94
C GLY A 25 -26.18 -2.83 -2.19
N VAL A 26 -25.66 -3.88 -2.83
CA VAL A 26 -24.76 -4.86 -2.19
C VAL A 26 -23.51 -5.10 -3.03
N ALA A 27 -22.36 -5.23 -2.36
CA ALA A 27 -21.10 -5.65 -2.97
C ALA A 27 -20.92 -7.18 -2.95
N ALA A 28 -19.95 -7.69 -3.71
CA ALA A 28 -19.71 -9.14 -3.82
C ALA A 28 -19.40 -9.80 -2.46
N ILE A 29 -18.70 -9.08 -1.58
CA ILE A 29 -18.37 -9.56 -0.24
C ILE A 29 -19.61 -9.74 0.66
N HIS A 30 -20.64 -8.90 0.54
CA HIS A 30 -21.91 -9.07 1.27
C HIS A 30 -22.59 -10.39 0.90
N LEU A 31 -22.62 -10.69 -0.40
CA LEU A 31 -23.24 -11.91 -0.93
C LEU A 31 -22.44 -13.17 -0.54
N ALA A 32 -21.11 -13.06 -0.49
CA ALA A 32 -20.24 -14.17 -0.08
C ALA A 32 -20.43 -14.54 1.39
N VAL A 33 -20.85 -13.59 2.22
CA VAL A 33 -20.94 -13.77 3.67
C VAL A 33 -22.28 -14.33 4.12
N GLY A 34 -23.39 -13.92 3.48
CA GLY A 34 -24.76 -14.24 3.92
C GLY A 34 -25.19 -15.72 3.87
N LYS A 35 -24.26 -16.65 3.57
CA LYS A 35 -24.49 -18.08 3.74
C LYS A 35 -23.20 -18.81 4.07
N GLU A 36 -23.23 -19.57 5.17
CA GLU A 36 -22.13 -20.42 5.59
C GLU A 36 -22.14 -21.76 4.83
N SER A 37 -21.60 -21.73 3.62
CA SER A 37 -21.33 -22.93 2.82
C SER A 37 -19.90 -22.92 2.32
N GLU A 38 -19.30 -24.08 2.10
CA GLU A 38 -17.90 -24.20 1.66
C GLU A 38 -17.59 -23.33 0.43
N LYS A 39 -18.52 -23.28 -0.53
CA LYS A 39 -18.44 -22.44 -1.71
C LYS A 39 -18.36 -20.94 -1.37
N ASN A 40 -19.22 -20.49 -0.48
CA ASN A 40 -19.32 -19.08 -0.08
C ASN A 40 -18.13 -18.67 0.78
N THR A 41 -17.73 -19.50 1.75
CA THR A 41 -16.53 -19.30 2.56
C THR A 41 -15.26 -19.27 1.69
N ARG A 42 -15.19 -20.11 0.64
CA ARG A 42 -14.10 -20.04 -0.35
C ARG A 42 -14.15 -18.76 -1.18
N CYS A 43 -15.33 -18.29 -1.57
CA CYS A 43 -15.47 -17.02 -2.29
C CYS A 43 -15.09 -15.83 -1.39
N LEU A 44 -15.54 -15.81 -0.14
CA LEU A 44 -15.17 -14.80 0.87
C LEU A 44 -13.66 -14.76 1.06
N ARG A 45 -13.03 -15.92 1.30
CA ARG A 45 -11.57 -16.03 1.41
C ARG A 45 -10.86 -15.47 0.20
N MET A 46 -11.33 -15.79 -1.00
CA MET A 46 -10.74 -15.30 -2.24
C MET A 46 -10.93 -13.79 -2.42
N LEU A 47 -12.10 -13.24 -2.06
CA LEU A 47 -12.35 -11.80 -2.09
C LEU A 47 -11.40 -11.07 -1.14
N LEU A 48 -11.31 -11.53 0.11
CA LEU A 48 -10.40 -10.97 1.12
C LEU A 48 -8.92 -11.07 0.68
N GLN A 49 -8.49 -12.22 0.14
CA GLN A 49 -7.14 -12.39 -0.43
C GLN A 49 -6.85 -11.47 -1.62
N ARG A 50 -7.89 -10.94 -2.28
CA ARG A 50 -7.79 -10.00 -3.39
C ARG A 50 -8.05 -8.56 -2.96
N GLY A 51 -8.05 -8.28 -1.65
CA GLY A 51 -8.14 -6.93 -1.09
C GLY A 51 -9.57 -6.40 -0.97
N ALA A 52 -10.59 -7.26 -1.01
CA ALA A 52 -11.95 -6.84 -0.71
C ALA A 52 -12.03 -6.28 0.72
N ASP A 53 -12.64 -5.11 0.86
CA ASP A 53 -12.78 -4.45 2.15
C ASP A 53 -13.85 -5.15 3.01
N PRO A 54 -13.49 -5.66 4.21
CA PRO A 54 -14.46 -6.30 5.11
C PRO A 54 -15.46 -5.31 5.73
N ASN A 55 -15.30 -4.01 5.51
CA ASN A 55 -16.11 -2.92 6.07
C ASN A 55 -16.97 -2.18 5.02
N VAL A 56 -17.00 -2.65 3.76
CA VAL A 56 -17.84 -2.04 2.71
C VAL A 56 -19.28 -1.95 3.21
N ARG A 57 -19.94 -0.82 3.00
CA ARG A 57 -21.34 -0.62 3.41
C ARG A 57 -22.29 -0.92 2.25
N SER A 58 -23.37 -1.64 2.53
CA SER A 58 -24.50 -1.77 1.63
C SER A 58 -25.30 -0.45 1.53
N SER A 59 -26.33 -0.42 0.68
CA SER A 59 -27.30 0.68 0.60
C SER A 59 -28.07 0.92 1.90
N ASP A 60 -28.08 -0.06 2.80
CA ASP A 60 -28.74 0.02 4.11
C ASP A 60 -27.71 0.29 5.23
N GLY A 61 -26.46 0.58 4.85
CA GLY A 61 -25.37 0.85 5.78
C GLY A 61 -24.79 -0.40 6.44
N LEU A 62 -25.21 -1.60 6.05
CA LEU A 62 -24.75 -2.85 6.63
C LEU A 62 -23.35 -3.19 6.10
N THR A 63 -22.44 -3.56 7.00
CA THR A 63 -21.14 -4.14 6.62
C THR A 63 -21.25 -5.67 6.46
N PRO A 64 -20.27 -6.33 5.83
CA PRO A 64 -20.15 -7.79 5.86
C PRO A 64 -20.29 -8.40 7.26
N LEU A 65 -19.74 -7.75 8.31
CA LEU A 65 -19.92 -8.22 9.69
C LEU A 65 -21.38 -8.17 10.15
N HIS A 66 -22.15 -7.13 9.80
CA HIS A 66 -23.58 -7.08 10.10
C HIS A 66 -24.32 -8.24 9.45
N ILE A 67 -24.03 -8.53 8.18
CA ILE A 67 -24.66 -9.66 7.47
C ILE A 67 -24.26 -11.00 8.11
N ALA A 68 -22.98 -11.21 8.43
CA ALA A 68 -22.55 -12.45 9.09
C ALA A 68 -23.22 -12.64 10.46
N ALA A 69 -23.34 -11.56 11.23
CA ALA A 69 -23.92 -11.55 12.57
C ALA A 69 -25.42 -11.80 12.55
N LEU A 70 -26.15 -11.12 11.64
CA LEU A 70 -27.59 -11.26 11.45
C LEU A 70 -27.96 -12.69 10.99
N TRP A 71 -27.15 -13.30 10.13
CA TRP A 71 -27.41 -14.63 9.57
C TRP A 71 -26.72 -15.76 10.35
N GLY A 72 -26.09 -15.47 11.49
CA GLY A 72 -25.43 -16.47 12.34
C GLY A 72 -24.25 -17.19 11.69
N CYS A 73 -23.63 -16.61 10.66
CA CYS A 73 -22.56 -17.23 9.87
C CYS A 73 -21.21 -17.14 10.60
N TYR A 74 -21.03 -17.94 11.65
CA TYR A 74 -19.93 -17.84 12.60
C TYR A 74 -18.53 -17.91 11.97
N GLN A 75 -18.25 -18.86 11.06
CA GLN A 75 -16.91 -18.97 10.46
C GLN A 75 -16.62 -17.81 9.50
N ASN A 76 -17.63 -17.32 8.78
CA ASN A 76 -17.47 -16.15 7.92
C ASN A 76 -17.26 -14.88 8.76
N LEU A 77 -17.99 -14.74 9.89
CA LEU A 77 -17.81 -13.66 10.87
C LEU A 77 -16.38 -13.66 11.42
N LYS A 78 -15.89 -14.81 11.87
CA LYS A 78 -14.53 -14.99 12.35
C LYS A 78 -13.50 -14.61 11.28
N MET A 79 -13.72 -15.04 10.04
CA MET A 79 -12.83 -14.72 8.92
C MET A 79 -12.78 -13.22 8.64
N LEU A 80 -13.91 -12.53 8.67
CA LEU A 80 -13.98 -11.07 8.50
C LEU A 80 -13.24 -10.33 9.63
N LEU A 81 -13.45 -10.72 10.89
CA LEU A 81 -12.74 -10.14 12.04
C LEU A 81 -11.22 -10.35 11.95
N MET A 82 -10.79 -11.52 11.50
CA MET A 82 -9.37 -11.81 11.27
C MET A 82 -8.75 -11.00 10.13
N ASN A 83 -9.56 -10.46 9.21
CA ASN A 83 -9.12 -9.68 8.06
C ASN A 83 -9.42 -8.17 8.21
N GLY A 84 -9.67 -7.67 9.43
CA GLY A 84 -9.82 -6.24 9.70
C GLY A 84 -11.24 -5.70 9.66
N GLY A 85 -12.25 -6.57 9.75
CA GLY A 85 -13.63 -6.13 9.97
C GLY A 85 -13.78 -5.46 11.34
N ASP A 86 -14.37 -4.26 11.37
CA ASP A 86 -14.61 -3.48 12.58
C ASP A 86 -16.00 -3.81 13.19
N PRO A 87 -16.07 -4.42 14.38
CA PRO A 87 -17.33 -4.76 15.03
C PRO A 87 -18.09 -3.55 15.61
N ASN A 88 -17.53 -2.34 15.55
CA ASN A 88 -18.12 -1.13 16.15
C ASN A 88 -18.86 -0.25 15.13
N ILE A 89 -18.74 -0.54 13.84
CA ILE A 89 -19.46 0.20 12.80
C ILE A 89 -20.96 0.01 13.00
N LYS A 90 -21.71 1.10 12.93
CA LYS A 90 -23.18 1.10 13.03
C LYS A 90 -23.84 1.14 11.66
N ASP A 91 -24.92 0.41 11.48
CA ASP A 91 -25.81 0.53 10.32
C ASP A 91 -26.62 1.84 10.35
N PHE A 92 -27.55 2.02 9.41
CA PHE A 92 -28.40 3.22 9.38
C PHE A 92 -29.47 3.27 10.47
N GLU A 93 -29.78 2.15 11.13
CA GLU A 93 -30.61 2.10 12.33
C GLU A 93 -29.79 2.38 13.61
N GLY A 94 -28.48 2.58 13.49
CA GLY A 94 -27.58 2.83 14.61
C GLY A 94 -27.15 1.56 15.35
N LYS A 95 -27.42 0.37 14.80
CA LYS A 95 -27.10 -0.93 15.41
C LYS A 95 -25.73 -1.43 14.99
N THR A 96 -24.98 -2.04 15.91
CA THR A 96 -23.72 -2.73 15.60
C THR A 96 -23.96 -4.19 15.17
N PRO A 97 -22.99 -4.87 14.54
CA PRO A 97 -23.08 -6.30 14.27
C PRO A 97 -23.41 -7.12 15.52
N GLY A 98 -22.82 -6.78 16.67
CA GLY A 98 -23.08 -7.49 17.93
C GLY A 98 -24.54 -7.38 18.36
N GLN A 99 -25.11 -6.18 18.28
CA GLN A 99 -26.52 -5.93 18.61
C GLN A 99 -27.47 -6.67 17.65
N LEU A 100 -27.13 -6.78 16.37
CA LEU A 100 -27.91 -7.59 15.42
C LEU A 100 -27.80 -9.10 15.72
N ALA A 101 -26.62 -9.60 16.10
CA ALA A 101 -26.48 -10.99 16.52
C ALA A 101 -27.31 -11.31 17.77
N GLU A 102 -27.40 -10.38 18.73
CA GLU A 102 -28.25 -10.54 19.92
C GLU A 102 -29.75 -10.54 19.56
N GLN A 103 -30.17 -9.62 18.69
CA GLN A 103 -31.58 -9.53 18.25
C GLN A 103 -32.05 -10.80 17.54
N GLU A 104 -31.20 -11.41 16.73
CA GLU A 104 -31.50 -12.65 16.00
C GLU A 104 -31.12 -13.93 16.78
N GLU A 105 -30.82 -13.81 18.08
CA GLU A 105 -30.45 -14.93 18.97
C GLU A 105 -29.22 -15.74 18.49
N ASN A 106 -28.36 -15.14 17.66
CA ASN A 106 -27.11 -15.72 17.17
C ASN A 106 -26.00 -15.66 18.22
N ARG A 107 -26.23 -16.32 19.36
CA ARG A 107 -25.42 -16.22 20.59
C ARG A 107 -23.93 -16.48 20.36
N LYS A 108 -23.57 -17.42 19.49
CA LYS A 108 -22.15 -17.70 19.16
C LYS A 108 -21.47 -16.52 18.47
N CYS A 109 -22.19 -15.82 17.60
CA CYS A 109 -21.68 -14.64 16.90
C CYS A 109 -21.58 -13.44 17.84
N ALA A 110 -22.60 -13.22 18.68
CA ALA A 110 -22.61 -12.17 19.69
C ALA A 110 -21.43 -12.34 20.67
N LEU A 111 -21.22 -13.55 21.20
CA LEU A 111 -20.09 -13.87 22.07
C LEU A 111 -18.75 -13.62 21.38
N LEU A 112 -18.57 -14.07 20.13
CA LEU A 112 -17.32 -13.84 19.40
C LEU A 112 -17.03 -12.35 19.21
N LEU A 113 -18.05 -11.54 18.91
CA LEU A 113 -17.91 -10.09 18.74
C LEU A 113 -17.58 -9.41 20.07
N GLN A 114 -18.23 -9.81 21.16
CA GLN A 114 -17.95 -9.32 22.51
C GLN A 114 -16.53 -9.71 22.95
N GLU A 115 -16.13 -10.97 22.78
CA GLU A 115 -14.78 -11.47 23.06
C GLU A 115 -13.74 -10.66 22.27
N TYR A 116 -13.95 -10.46 20.97
CA TYR A 116 -13.04 -9.68 20.13
C TYR A 116 -12.90 -8.22 20.60
N GLN A 117 -13.99 -7.62 21.11
CA GLN A 117 -13.98 -6.28 21.69
C GLN A 117 -13.31 -6.22 23.07
N THR A 118 -13.40 -7.27 23.89
CA THR A 118 -12.78 -7.32 25.22
C THR A 118 -11.32 -7.76 25.18
N SER A 119 -10.94 -8.63 24.24
CA SER A 119 -9.58 -9.16 24.08
C SER A 119 -8.61 -8.20 23.37
N SER A 120 -9.04 -6.97 23.04
CA SER A 120 -8.11 -5.89 22.68
C SER A 120 -7.34 -5.33 23.90
N ALA A 121 -7.58 -5.86 25.10
CA ALA A 121 -6.77 -5.68 26.30
C ALA A 121 -6.20 -7.04 26.75
N ASP A 122 -4.93 -7.27 26.40
CA ASP A 122 -4.00 -8.29 26.91
C ASP A 122 -4.19 -9.80 26.54
N THR A 123 -3.04 -10.36 26.11
CA THR A 123 -2.54 -11.76 26.11
C THR A 123 -2.90 -12.80 25.02
N GLU A 124 -1.80 -13.24 24.40
CA GLU A 124 -1.29 -14.61 24.15
C GLU A 124 -1.85 -15.50 23.02
N GLU A 125 -0.92 -15.84 22.13
CA GLU A 125 -1.00 -16.86 21.09
C GLU A 125 -1.14 -18.24 21.74
N ASP A 126 -2.19 -19.00 21.41
CA ASP A 126 -1.98 -20.32 20.81
C ASP A 126 -3.24 -21.04 20.28
N ASN A 127 -2.97 -21.90 19.29
CA ASN A 127 -3.76 -23.02 18.77
C ASN A 127 -5.00 -22.75 17.91
N LEU A 128 -4.80 -22.48 16.61
CA LEU A 128 -5.64 -22.94 15.47
C LEU A 128 -4.86 -22.74 14.14
N PRO A 129 -5.12 -23.54 13.08
CA PRO A 129 -4.17 -23.78 12.00
C PRO A 129 -3.79 -22.49 11.26
N GLN A 130 -2.51 -22.18 11.29
CA GLN A 130 -1.87 -21.03 10.68
C GLN A 130 -2.01 -21.06 9.16
N PHE A 131 -3.05 -20.41 8.62
CA PHE A 131 -2.96 -19.85 7.28
C PHE A 131 -2.25 -18.50 7.42
N GLN A 132 -0.95 -18.52 7.14
CA GLN A 132 0.01 -17.44 7.26
C GLN A 132 -0.39 -16.23 6.39
N TYR A 133 -1.18 -15.29 6.93
CA TYR A 133 -1.28 -13.91 6.44
C TYR A 133 -1.47 -12.95 7.60
N CYS A 134 -0.72 -11.85 7.53
CA CYS A 134 -0.68 -10.72 8.47
C CYS A 134 -0.23 -11.10 9.89
N LYS A 135 1.09 -11.05 10.12
CA LYS A 135 1.57 -10.60 11.43
C LYS A 135 0.89 -9.25 11.67
N LYS A 136 0.04 -9.16 12.70
CA LYS A 136 -0.17 -7.90 13.39
C LYS A 136 1.23 -7.40 13.73
N VAL A 137 1.74 -6.45 12.94
CA VAL A 137 2.62 -5.47 13.56
C VAL A 137 1.66 -4.67 14.41
N SER A 138 1.48 -5.12 15.65
CA SER A 138 1.04 -4.23 16.70
C SER A 138 1.99 -3.05 16.59
N LEU A 139 1.47 -1.91 16.13
CA LEU A 139 2.05 -0.59 16.40
C LEU A 139 1.91 -0.35 17.92
N GLY A 140 2.48 -1.25 18.72
CA GLY A 140 2.86 -0.92 20.08
C GLY A 140 3.84 0.22 19.93
N PHE A 141 3.57 1.32 20.64
CA PHE A 141 4.41 2.50 20.76
C PHE A 141 5.87 2.17 20.41
N PHE A 142 6.28 2.47 19.18
CA PHE A 142 7.68 2.40 18.83
C PHE A 142 8.35 3.42 19.74
N SER A 143 9.02 2.95 20.80
CA SER A 143 10.19 3.61 21.33
C SER A 143 11.18 3.67 20.17
N PHE A 144 11.08 4.71 19.34
CA PHE A 144 11.85 4.85 18.11
C PHE A 144 13.34 4.89 18.46
N PRO A 145 14.13 3.87 18.10
CA PRO A 145 15.57 3.94 18.26
C PRO A 145 16.07 5.11 17.41
N ALA A 146 16.92 5.96 17.98
CA ALA A 146 17.45 7.16 17.33
C ALA A 146 18.34 6.89 16.10
N ASP A 147 18.43 5.64 15.61
CA ASP A 147 19.42 5.21 14.62
C ASP A 147 18.85 4.30 13.50
N LEU A 148 17.64 4.61 13.00
CA LEU A 148 17.01 3.94 11.86
C LEU A 148 17.71 4.24 10.51
N GLY A 149 18.82 4.97 10.47
CA GLY A 149 19.55 5.29 9.23
C GLY A 149 18.90 6.32 8.31
N TYR A 150 17.72 6.85 8.66
CA TYR A 150 17.09 8.01 8.02
C TYR A 150 17.87 9.30 8.28
N SER A 151 17.63 10.34 7.48
CA SER A 151 18.22 11.65 7.76
C SER A 151 17.64 12.29 9.04
N PRO A 152 18.39 13.20 9.71
CA PRO A 152 17.87 13.92 10.86
C PRO A 152 16.56 14.66 10.59
N GLU A 153 16.39 15.18 9.37
CA GLU A 153 15.19 15.90 8.95
C GLU A 153 14.00 14.96 8.76
N LEU A 154 14.21 13.80 8.13
CA LEU A 154 13.16 12.79 8.01
C LEU A 154 12.80 12.19 9.37
N CYS A 155 13.76 11.90 10.24
CA CYS A 155 13.51 11.45 11.61
C CYS A 155 12.60 12.42 12.37
N ARG A 156 12.89 13.73 12.28
CA ARG A 156 12.06 14.76 12.92
C ARG A 156 10.64 14.76 12.37
N ALA A 157 10.48 14.65 11.05
CA ALA A 157 9.16 14.58 10.41
C ALA A 157 8.39 13.31 10.83
N LEU A 158 9.08 12.17 10.92
CA LEU A 158 8.50 10.89 11.37
C LEU A 158 8.16 10.86 12.87
N GLN A 159 8.72 11.75 13.69
CA GLN A 159 8.40 11.85 15.12
C GLN A 159 7.33 12.89 15.43
N THR A 160 7.35 14.02 14.70
CA THR A 160 6.58 15.21 15.08
C THR A 160 5.56 15.64 14.03
N PHE A 161 5.57 15.02 12.86
CA PHE A 161 4.81 15.45 11.68
C PHE A 161 5.06 16.90 11.23
N LYS A 162 6.15 17.53 11.70
CA LYS A 162 6.59 18.86 11.24
C LYS A 162 7.36 18.71 9.93
N LEU A 163 6.67 18.96 8.83
CA LEU A 163 7.21 18.90 7.48
C LEU A 163 7.96 20.20 7.13
N PRO A 164 9.10 20.12 6.43
CA PRO A 164 9.79 21.31 5.94
C PRO A 164 8.96 21.98 4.82
N ASP A 165 8.84 23.30 4.87
CA ASP A 165 8.23 24.08 3.80
C ASP A 165 9.28 24.37 2.71
N CYS A 166 9.32 23.51 1.70
CA CYS A 166 10.27 23.60 0.59
C CYS A 166 9.60 24.02 -0.73
N GLN A 167 8.47 24.74 -0.68
CA GLN A 167 7.80 25.18 -1.93
C GLN A 167 8.70 26.07 -2.80
N ALA A 168 9.42 27.03 -2.19
CA ALA A 168 10.34 27.91 -2.90
C ALA A 168 11.55 27.15 -3.47
N ASP A 169 12.08 26.18 -2.71
CA ASP A 169 13.16 25.30 -3.15
C ASP A 169 12.73 24.43 -4.34
N GLU A 170 11.54 23.81 -4.24
CA GLU A 170 10.98 23.04 -5.34
C GLU A 170 10.76 23.91 -6.59
N GLN A 171 10.27 25.14 -6.41
CA GLN A 171 10.11 26.08 -7.51
C GLN A 171 11.46 26.45 -8.16
N ALA A 172 12.50 26.71 -7.36
CA ALA A 172 13.85 27.00 -7.87
C ALA A 172 14.43 25.82 -8.67
N LEU A 173 14.20 24.58 -8.21
CA LEU A 173 14.54 23.38 -8.97
C LEU A 173 13.80 23.32 -10.31
N CYS A 174 12.48 23.52 -10.31
CA CYS A 174 11.65 23.41 -11.52
C CYS A 174 11.98 24.51 -12.55
N GLN A 175 12.10 25.76 -12.10
CA GLN A 175 12.32 26.93 -12.97
C GLN A 175 13.55 26.78 -13.86
N GLN A 176 14.64 26.21 -13.32
CA GLN A 176 15.86 26.00 -14.08
C GLN A 176 15.69 25.00 -15.25
N PHE A 177 14.79 24.03 -15.08
CA PHE A 177 14.58 22.95 -16.03
C PHE A 177 13.34 23.15 -16.91
N ASP A 178 12.52 24.15 -16.61
CA ASP A 178 11.46 24.61 -17.49
C ASP A 178 11.96 25.32 -18.74
N GLN A 179 13.07 26.07 -18.61
CA GLN A 179 13.80 26.66 -19.73
C GLN A 179 15.28 26.25 -19.66
N PRO A 180 15.60 24.98 -19.97
CA PRO A 180 16.96 24.50 -19.86
C PRO A 180 17.83 25.23 -20.89
N ASP A 181 19.01 25.68 -20.45
CA ASP A 181 20.00 26.27 -21.34
C ASP A 181 20.33 25.30 -22.48
N GLN A 182 19.95 25.68 -23.70
CA GLN A 182 20.10 24.85 -24.90
C GLN A 182 21.57 24.72 -25.34
N ASN A 183 22.44 25.63 -24.90
CA ASN A 183 23.88 25.58 -25.17
C ASN A 183 24.61 24.64 -24.21
N ARG A 184 23.96 24.25 -23.11
CA ARG A 184 24.50 23.30 -22.14
C ARG A 184 24.11 21.87 -22.50
N LYS A 185 25.11 20.97 -22.53
CA LYS A 185 24.87 19.53 -22.70
C LYS A 185 24.33 18.93 -21.40
N TRP A 186 23.04 18.61 -21.38
CA TRP A 186 22.38 17.91 -20.28
C TRP A 186 22.45 16.39 -20.46
N ARG A 187 22.69 15.66 -19.35
CA ARG A 187 22.68 14.18 -19.37
C ARG A 187 21.32 13.71 -19.90
N GLU A 188 21.36 12.88 -20.95
CA GLU A 188 20.17 12.33 -21.62
C GLU A 188 19.24 13.37 -22.28
N GLY A 189 19.72 14.60 -22.48
CA GLY A 189 19.03 15.65 -23.21
C GLY A 189 17.97 16.41 -22.41
N ILE A 190 17.16 17.19 -23.13
CA ILE A 190 16.15 18.12 -22.58
C ILE A 190 14.71 17.69 -22.85
N ILE A 191 14.51 16.48 -23.38
CA ILE A 191 13.17 15.97 -23.68
C ILE A 191 12.46 15.63 -22.37
N LYS A 192 11.26 16.21 -22.16
CA LYS A 192 10.40 16.02 -20.99
C LYS A 192 9.68 14.65 -21.00
N SER A 193 10.44 13.56 -20.99
CA SER A 193 9.93 12.17 -21.06
C SER A 193 10.22 11.34 -19.81
N SER A 194 10.68 11.97 -18.74
CA SER A 194 11.06 11.32 -17.49
C SER A 194 10.00 11.54 -16.41
N PHE A 195 10.05 10.67 -15.40
CA PHE A 195 9.26 10.76 -14.17
C PHE A 195 10.05 10.13 -13.03
N ASN A 196 9.65 10.39 -11.79
CA ASN A 196 10.14 9.66 -10.62
C ASN A 196 9.17 8.55 -10.26
N TYR A 197 9.66 7.46 -9.68
CA TYR A 197 8.79 6.43 -9.15
C TYR A 197 9.34 5.83 -7.87
N LEU A 198 8.41 5.33 -7.06
CA LEU A 198 8.70 4.60 -5.83
C LEU A 198 8.18 3.17 -5.99
N LEU A 199 8.93 2.21 -5.47
CA LEU A 199 8.40 0.86 -5.26
C LEU A 199 8.07 0.70 -3.78
N LEU A 200 6.82 0.33 -3.49
CA LEU A 200 6.30 0.18 -2.14
C LEU A 200 5.93 -1.28 -1.88
N ASP A 201 6.15 -1.72 -0.64
CA ASP A 201 5.78 -3.04 -0.15
C ASP A 201 4.32 -3.05 0.34
N PRO A 202 3.39 -3.75 -0.35
CA PRO A 202 1.99 -3.80 0.03
C PRO A 202 1.75 -4.44 1.41
N ARG A 203 2.68 -5.27 1.89
CA ARG A 203 2.60 -5.88 3.24
C ARG A 203 2.72 -4.84 4.33
N VAL A 204 3.37 -3.70 4.03
CA VAL A 204 3.57 -2.59 4.95
C VAL A 204 2.50 -1.53 4.77
N THR A 205 2.18 -1.15 3.52
CA THR A 205 1.11 -0.16 3.27
C THR A 205 -0.22 -0.65 3.83
N ASN A 206 -0.52 -1.93 3.63
CA ASN A 206 -1.78 -2.56 4.03
C ASN A 206 -2.98 -1.74 3.54
N ASN A 207 -3.03 -1.49 2.23
CA ASN A 207 -4.00 -0.61 1.56
C ASN A 207 -4.09 0.76 2.25
N LEU A 208 -2.94 1.42 2.40
CA LEU A 208 -2.83 2.68 3.12
C LEU A 208 -3.81 3.76 2.62
N PRO A 209 -4.04 3.97 1.31
CA PRO A 209 -5.02 4.94 0.81
C PRO A 209 -6.41 4.70 1.40
N PHE A 210 -6.85 3.44 1.45
CA PHE A 210 -8.14 3.06 1.99
C PHE A 210 -8.28 3.39 3.48
N ARG A 211 -7.28 3.01 4.30
CA ARG A 211 -7.31 3.23 5.77
C ARG A 211 -6.79 4.60 6.21
N SER A 212 -6.44 5.49 5.28
CA SER A 212 -5.85 6.79 5.60
C SER A 212 -6.80 7.72 6.36
N HIS A 213 -8.11 7.54 6.20
CA HIS A 213 -9.13 8.32 6.89
C HIS A 213 -9.34 7.90 8.35
N THR A 214 -8.85 6.74 8.75
CA THR A 214 -9.05 6.17 10.10
C THR A 214 -7.78 6.17 10.95
N ILE A 215 -6.67 6.66 10.42
CA ILE A 215 -5.39 6.78 11.13
C ILE A 215 -4.90 8.22 11.08
N THR A 216 -3.96 8.57 11.97
CA THR A 216 -3.44 9.94 12.00
C THR A 216 -2.60 10.26 10.76
N PRO A 217 -2.49 11.53 10.35
CA PRO A 217 -1.58 11.93 9.27
C PRO A 217 -0.12 11.50 9.50
N LEU A 218 0.31 11.47 10.78
CA LEU A 218 1.61 10.98 11.19
C LEU A 218 1.78 9.48 10.90
N GLU A 219 0.82 8.65 11.32
CA GLU A 219 0.83 7.21 11.04
C GLU A 219 0.73 6.91 9.54
N CYS A 220 -0.03 7.72 8.78
CA CYS A 220 -0.05 7.64 7.32
C CYS A 220 1.36 7.83 6.75
N PHE A 221 2.02 8.92 7.15
CA PHE A 221 3.35 9.25 6.64
C PHE A 221 4.41 8.26 7.08
N GLN A 222 4.38 7.81 8.33
CA GLN A 222 5.22 6.73 8.79
C GLN A 222 5.00 5.46 7.96
N THR A 223 3.76 4.99 7.81
CA THR A 223 3.46 3.78 7.02
C THR A 223 3.99 3.93 5.60
N PHE A 224 3.70 5.06 4.95
CA PHE A 224 4.15 5.33 3.59
C PHE A 224 5.68 5.25 3.48
N ILE A 225 6.41 5.96 4.33
CA ILE A 225 7.87 5.98 4.31
C ILE A 225 8.46 4.58 4.55
N HIS A 226 7.95 3.83 5.52
CA HIS A 226 8.45 2.47 5.82
C HIS A 226 8.14 1.46 4.71
N SER A 227 7.12 1.70 3.90
CA SER A 227 6.79 0.82 2.78
C SER A 227 7.71 1.00 1.58
N ILE A 228 8.39 2.15 1.45
CA ILE A 228 9.26 2.43 0.31
C ILE A 228 10.54 1.60 0.45
N PHE A 229 10.78 0.71 -0.51
CA PHE A 229 12.04 -0.06 -0.57
C PHE A 229 12.92 0.36 -1.74
N TYR A 230 12.42 1.19 -2.67
CA TYR A 230 13.20 1.69 -3.81
C TYR A 230 12.69 3.05 -4.29
N VAL A 231 13.63 3.93 -4.64
CA VAL A 231 13.37 5.23 -5.28
C VAL A 231 14.12 5.26 -6.61
N GLY A 232 13.48 5.70 -7.68
CA GLY A 232 14.14 5.75 -8.99
C GLY A 232 13.55 6.77 -9.95
N LYS A 233 14.19 6.84 -11.13
CA LYS A 233 13.73 7.63 -12.26
C LYS A 233 13.36 6.76 -13.46
N GLY A 234 12.16 6.95 -13.97
CA GLY A 234 11.59 6.18 -15.08
C GLY A 234 11.65 6.95 -16.41
N LYS A 235 11.54 6.21 -17.51
CA LYS A 235 11.26 6.76 -18.85
C LYS A 235 9.93 6.20 -19.31
N ARG A 236 9.12 7.02 -20.01
CA ARG A 236 7.84 6.57 -20.57
C ARG A 236 7.95 5.35 -21.46
N SER A 237 9.07 5.19 -22.17
CA SER A 237 9.31 4.03 -23.02
C SER A 237 9.55 2.72 -22.26
N ARG A 238 9.89 2.78 -20.95
CA ARG A 238 10.23 1.61 -20.12
C ARG A 238 9.82 1.82 -18.66
N PRO A 239 8.51 1.91 -18.35
CA PRO A 239 8.05 2.28 -17.01
C PRO A 239 8.33 1.22 -15.95
N TYR A 240 8.38 -0.06 -16.32
CA TYR A 240 8.46 -1.20 -15.39
C TYR A 240 9.73 -2.04 -15.53
N SER A 241 10.85 -1.42 -15.90
CA SER A 241 12.10 -2.14 -16.22
C SER A 241 12.55 -3.15 -15.14
N HIS A 242 12.41 -2.82 -13.85
CA HIS A 242 12.77 -3.72 -12.74
C HIS A 242 11.80 -4.87 -12.55
N LEU A 243 10.53 -4.67 -12.89
CA LEU A 243 9.52 -5.71 -12.82
C LEU A 243 9.70 -6.72 -13.96
N TYR A 244 10.12 -6.27 -15.16
CA TYR A 244 10.50 -7.18 -16.23
C TYR A 244 11.70 -8.05 -15.85
N GLU A 245 12.76 -7.46 -15.26
CA GLU A 245 13.90 -8.22 -14.78
C GLU A 245 13.49 -9.25 -13.70
N ALA A 246 12.65 -8.86 -12.75
CA ALA A 246 12.13 -9.79 -11.74
C ALA A 246 11.28 -10.91 -12.36
N LEU A 247 10.52 -10.62 -13.42
CA LEU A 247 9.71 -11.61 -14.12
C LEU A 247 10.57 -12.69 -14.77
N GLU A 248 11.71 -12.35 -15.36
CA GLU A 248 12.66 -13.33 -15.92
C GLU A 248 13.10 -14.36 -14.86
N TYR A 249 13.35 -13.91 -13.63
CA TYR A 249 13.68 -14.81 -12.51
C TYR A 249 12.48 -15.59 -12.00
N TYR A 250 11.31 -14.95 -11.95
CA TYR A 250 10.07 -15.58 -11.46
C TYR A 250 9.60 -16.71 -12.39
N SER A 251 9.70 -16.50 -13.72
CA SER A 251 9.35 -17.50 -14.74
C SER A 251 10.38 -18.62 -14.88
N GLY A 252 11.57 -18.45 -14.30
CA GLY A 252 12.69 -19.40 -14.43
C GLY A 252 13.56 -19.21 -15.67
N ASP A 253 13.31 -18.17 -16.48
CA ASP A 253 14.06 -17.84 -17.70
C ASP A 253 15.51 -17.39 -17.40
N LYS A 254 15.75 -16.91 -16.18
CA LYS A 254 17.06 -16.45 -15.72
C LYS A 254 17.46 -17.13 -14.42
N THR A 255 18.63 -17.78 -14.44
CA THR A 255 19.12 -18.65 -13.35
C THR A 255 20.36 -18.11 -12.63
N SER A 256 20.76 -16.86 -12.92
CA SER A 256 21.94 -16.24 -12.30
C SER A 256 21.79 -16.18 -10.78
N LYS A 257 22.83 -16.66 -10.05
CA LYS A 257 22.82 -16.78 -8.59
C LYS A 257 22.88 -15.44 -7.85
N LYS A 258 23.29 -14.33 -8.48
CA LYS A 258 23.46 -13.04 -7.81
C LYS A 258 22.34 -12.07 -8.18
N LEU A 259 21.26 -12.11 -7.40
CA LEU A 259 20.15 -11.17 -7.50
C LEU A 259 20.53 -9.82 -6.89
N CYS A 260 20.14 -8.72 -7.53
CA CYS A 260 20.27 -7.41 -6.91
C CYS A 260 19.20 -7.24 -5.81
N PRO A 261 19.46 -6.48 -4.71
CA PRO A 261 18.56 -6.41 -3.56
C PRO A 261 17.12 -6.00 -3.90
N LYS A 262 16.95 -5.10 -4.88
CA LYS A 262 15.62 -4.66 -5.33
C LYS A 262 14.82 -5.77 -6.00
N VAL A 263 15.44 -6.58 -6.87
CA VAL A 263 14.77 -7.69 -7.56
C VAL A 263 14.46 -8.80 -6.56
N GLN A 264 15.38 -9.06 -5.63
CA GLN A 264 15.13 -9.99 -4.52
C GLN A 264 13.89 -9.57 -3.71
N HIS A 265 13.76 -8.28 -3.38
CA HIS A 265 12.59 -7.77 -2.64
C HIS A 265 11.29 -7.94 -3.43
N ILE A 266 11.29 -7.61 -4.72
CA ILE A 266 10.14 -7.81 -5.62
C ILE A 266 9.71 -9.28 -5.63
N LEU A 267 10.65 -10.21 -5.85
CA LEU A 267 10.38 -11.65 -5.83
C LEU A 267 9.82 -12.11 -4.48
N ASN A 268 10.33 -11.59 -3.36
CA ASN A 268 9.83 -11.92 -2.03
C ASN A 268 8.36 -11.49 -1.84
N VAL A 269 7.98 -10.31 -2.36
CA VAL A 269 6.58 -9.84 -2.33
C VAL A 269 5.70 -10.74 -3.19
N TRP A 270 6.13 -11.08 -4.41
CA TRP A 270 5.39 -11.94 -5.34
C TRP A 270 5.23 -13.38 -4.84
N ASN A 271 6.28 -13.96 -4.28
CA ASN A 271 6.23 -15.29 -3.66
C ASN A 271 5.32 -15.31 -2.43
N GLY A 272 5.16 -14.16 -1.76
CA GLY A 272 4.17 -13.93 -0.72
C GLY A 272 2.75 -13.67 -1.24
N GLY A 273 2.45 -13.93 -2.51
CA GLY A 273 1.11 -13.86 -3.10
C GLY A 273 0.56 -12.46 -3.38
N GLN A 274 1.35 -11.41 -3.12
CA GLN A 274 0.99 -10.01 -3.33
C GLN A 274 1.73 -9.41 -4.53
N GLY A 275 1.27 -8.27 -5.05
CA GLY A 275 1.97 -7.55 -6.13
C GLY A 275 2.69 -6.30 -5.61
N VAL A 276 3.79 -5.92 -6.22
CA VAL A 276 4.53 -4.70 -5.83
C VAL A 276 3.79 -3.45 -6.28
N ILE A 277 3.75 -2.41 -5.46
CA ILE A 277 3.16 -1.13 -5.83
C ILE A 277 4.23 -0.30 -6.56
N SER A 278 3.92 0.17 -7.76
CA SER A 278 4.79 1.08 -8.52
C SER A 278 4.11 2.44 -8.64
N LEU A 279 4.43 3.35 -7.71
CA LEU A 279 3.88 4.70 -7.68
C LEU A 279 4.66 5.62 -8.63
N HIS A 280 4.01 6.21 -9.62
CA HIS A 280 4.63 7.17 -10.52
C HIS A 280 4.34 8.60 -10.03
N CYS A 281 5.38 9.38 -9.77
CA CYS A 281 5.28 10.77 -9.31
C CYS A 281 6.12 11.72 -10.19
N PHE A 282 5.85 13.01 -10.09
CA PHE A 282 6.64 14.08 -10.73
C PHE A 282 6.93 13.83 -12.22
N GLN A 283 5.86 13.78 -13.03
CA GLN A 283 5.92 13.39 -14.44
C GLN A 283 6.23 14.58 -15.38
N ASN A 284 6.48 14.27 -16.67
CA ASN A 284 6.73 15.25 -17.74
C ASN A 284 7.97 16.14 -17.48
N VAL A 285 9.04 15.54 -16.96
CA VAL A 285 10.25 16.29 -16.59
C VAL A 285 11.45 15.84 -17.40
N ILE A 286 12.46 16.70 -17.48
CA ILE A 286 13.71 16.32 -18.14
C ILE A 286 14.50 15.32 -17.28
N PRO A 287 15.42 14.52 -17.86
CA PRO A 287 16.13 13.48 -17.10
C PRO A 287 16.88 14.00 -15.88
N VAL A 288 17.62 15.11 -16.01
CA VAL A 288 18.42 15.67 -14.91
C VAL A 288 17.58 16.21 -13.75
N GLU A 289 16.37 16.69 -14.01
CA GLU A 289 15.41 17.08 -12.97
C GLU A 289 14.93 15.84 -12.20
N ALA A 290 14.58 14.77 -12.92
CA ALA A 290 14.17 13.51 -12.30
C ALA A 290 15.30 12.89 -11.47
N TYR A 291 16.55 12.92 -11.96
CA TYR A 291 17.72 12.49 -11.19
C TYR A 291 17.90 13.30 -9.91
N THR A 292 17.73 14.63 -9.99
CA THR A 292 17.88 15.51 -8.83
C THR A 292 16.80 15.25 -7.78
N ARG A 293 15.53 15.04 -8.20
CA ARG A 293 14.44 14.64 -7.28
C ARG A 293 14.70 13.27 -6.65
N GLU A 294 15.14 12.29 -7.43
CA GLU A 294 15.54 10.97 -6.93
C GLU A 294 16.63 11.10 -5.85
N ALA A 295 17.67 11.87 -6.14
CA ALA A 295 18.78 12.09 -5.21
C ALA A 295 18.33 12.74 -3.90
N CYS A 296 17.43 13.73 -3.94
CA CYS A 296 16.89 14.36 -2.74
C CYS A 296 16.11 13.35 -1.87
N MET A 297 15.21 12.57 -2.48
CA MET A 297 14.43 11.55 -1.78
C MET A 297 15.32 10.43 -1.19
N VAL A 298 16.35 9.99 -1.93
CA VAL A 298 17.32 8.99 -1.47
C VAL A 298 18.18 9.53 -0.32
N GLU A 299 18.59 10.80 -0.33
CA GLU A 299 19.32 11.42 0.80
C GLU A 299 18.45 11.57 2.05
N ALA A 300 17.16 11.83 1.90
CA ALA A 300 16.22 11.92 3.02
C ALA A 300 15.97 10.55 3.68
N ILE A 301 15.68 9.51 2.87
CA ILE A 301 15.46 8.15 3.36
C ILE A 301 16.77 7.49 3.83
N GLY A 302 17.88 7.78 3.17
CA GLY A 302 19.16 7.12 3.42
C GLY A 302 19.26 5.75 2.74
N LEU A 303 20.44 5.46 2.19
CA LEU A 303 20.69 4.23 1.42
C LEU A 303 20.51 2.94 2.24
N LYS A 304 20.72 2.99 3.57
CA LYS A 304 20.57 1.80 4.42
C LYS A 304 19.13 1.28 4.45
N MET A 305 18.16 2.16 4.20
CA MET A 305 16.72 1.86 4.24
C MET A 305 16.14 1.54 2.87
N LEU A 306 16.95 1.61 1.81
CA LEU A 306 16.54 1.36 0.44
C LEU A 306 17.33 0.21 -0.16
N THR A 307 16.75 -0.43 -1.16
CA THR A 307 17.44 -1.40 -2.03
C THR A 307 18.31 -0.73 -3.11
N ASN A 308 18.33 0.61 -3.15
CA ASN A 308 19.20 1.42 -3.99
C ASN A 308 20.67 1.07 -3.72
N GLN A 309 21.46 0.88 -4.78
CA GLN A 309 22.88 0.52 -4.65
C GLN A 309 23.81 1.73 -4.66
N LYS A 310 23.31 2.90 -5.08
CA LYS A 310 24.09 4.12 -5.29
C LYS A 310 23.28 5.34 -4.86
N ARG A 311 23.98 6.38 -4.42
CA ARG A 311 23.41 7.71 -4.22
C ARG A 311 22.98 8.30 -5.57
N GLY A 312 22.01 9.21 -5.54
CA GLY A 312 21.57 9.93 -6.73
C GLY A 312 22.51 11.08 -7.09
N ASP A 313 22.44 11.50 -8.36
CA ASP A 313 23.22 12.61 -8.89
C ASP A 313 22.42 13.92 -8.77
N PHE A 314 23.07 14.99 -8.32
CA PHE A 314 22.49 16.32 -8.24
C PHE A 314 22.87 17.18 -9.44
N TYR A 315 21.90 17.86 -10.03
CA TYR A 315 22.11 18.78 -11.15
C TYR A 315 21.57 20.17 -10.82
N GLY A 316 21.95 21.13 -11.65
CA GLY A 316 21.38 22.47 -11.59
C GLY A 316 21.78 23.24 -10.32
N VAL A 317 20.90 24.09 -9.82
CA VAL A 317 21.10 24.88 -8.59
C VAL A 317 21.25 23.98 -7.37
N VAL A 318 20.56 22.84 -7.37
CA VAL A 318 20.56 21.89 -6.25
C VAL A 318 21.93 21.24 -6.07
N SER A 319 22.76 21.11 -7.10
CA SER A 319 24.12 20.56 -6.92
C SER A 319 24.92 21.34 -5.87
N ASN A 320 24.70 22.65 -5.80
CA ASN A 320 25.42 23.59 -4.94
C ASN A 320 24.78 23.76 -3.55
N TRP A 321 23.59 23.19 -3.32
CA TRP A 321 22.92 23.30 -2.04
C TRP A 321 23.62 22.51 -0.94
N GLN A 322 23.46 22.99 0.30
CA GLN A 322 23.89 22.27 1.49
C GLN A 322 23.12 20.96 1.64
N SER A 323 23.75 19.95 2.24
CA SER A 323 23.13 18.62 2.41
C SER A 323 21.84 18.67 3.23
N LYS A 324 21.73 19.58 4.20
CA LYS A 324 20.50 19.79 4.96
C LYS A 324 19.33 20.17 4.04
N GLN A 325 19.50 21.20 3.21
CA GLN A 325 18.49 21.70 2.28
C GLN A 325 18.06 20.63 1.27
N LYS A 326 19.01 19.84 0.74
CA LYS A 326 18.73 18.69 -0.14
C LYS A 326 17.83 17.65 0.54
N ARG A 327 18.06 17.37 1.83
CA ARG A 327 17.28 16.41 2.61
C ARG A 327 15.90 16.96 2.98
N GLU A 328 15.80 18.25 3.32
CA GLU A 328 14.52 18.92 3.55
C GLU A 328 13.64 18.88 2.30
N LEU A 329 14.21 19.20 1.12
CA LEU A 329 13.52 19.03 -0.16
C LEU A 329 13.10 17.57 -0.40
N GLY A 330 13.97 16.60 -0.05
CA GLY A 330 13.64 15.19 -0.12
C GLY A 330 12.43 14.79 0.73
N VAL A 331 12.35 15.24 1.98
CA VAL A 331 11.20 15.01 2.87
C VAL A 331 9.92 15.62 2.29
N HIS A 332 10.00 16.86 1.77
CA HIS A 332 8.88 17.52 1.10
C HIS A 332 8.38 16.73 -0.11
N LEU A 333 9.28 16.27 -0.97
CA LEU A 333 8.94 15.44 -2.14
C LEU A 333 8.31 14.10 -1.73
N LEU A 334 8.79 13.46 -0.66
CA LEU A 334 8.20 12.23 -0.14
C LEU A 334 6.79 12.44 0.38
N TYR A 335 6.54 13.55 1.10
CA TYR A 335 5.19 13.90 1.54
C TYR A 335 4.26 14.15 0.35
N ARG A 336 4.71 14.88 -0.68
CA ARG A 336 3.94 15.04 -1.92
C ARG A 336 3.67 13.72 -2.62
N ALA A 337 4.65 12.81 -2.67
CA ALA A 337 4.46 11.47 -3.23
C ALA A 337 3.43 10.66 -2.44
N MET A 338 3.40 10.80 -1.10
CA MET A 338 2.35 10.20 -0.28
C MET A 338 0.98 10.74 -0.66
N GLN A 339 0.83 12.06 -0.82
CA GLN A 339 -0.45 12.65 -1.23
C GLN A 339 -0.92 12.12 -2.59
N ILE A 340 0.00 11.96 -3.54
CA ILE A 340 -0.31 11.32 -4.84
C ILE A 340 -0.77 9.88 -4.63
N PHE A 341 -0.06 9.10 -3.80
CA PHE A 341 -0.44 7.71 -3.51
C PHE A 341 -1.81 7.57 -2.85
N LEU A 342 -2.13 8.44 -1.89
CA LEU A 342 -3.43 8.47 -1.23
C LEU A 342 -4.55 8.84 -2.22
N ALA A 343 -4.27 9.71 -3.20
CA ALA A 343 -5.22 10.14 -4.22
C ALA A 343 -5.40 9.10 -5.35
N GLU A 344 -4.32 8.48 -5.82
CA GLU A 344 -4.36 7.48 -6.91
C GLU A 344 -4.81 6.09 -6.42
N GLY A 345 -4.67 5.81 -5.13
CA GLY A 345 -4.99 4.52 -4.53
C GLY A 345 -3.86 3.49 -4.66
N GLU A 346 -4.08 2.32 -4.08
CA GLU A 346 -3.10 1.24 -4.08
C GLU A 346 -3.34 0.29 -5.25
N ARG A 347 -2.41 0.27 -6.21
CA ARG A 347 -2.39 -0.72 -7.31
C ARG A 347 -1.17 -1.62 -7.21
N GLN A 348 -1.43 -2.90 -6.99
CA GLN A 348 -0.41 -3.94 -6.93
C GLN A 348 -0.15 -4.53 -8.33
N LEU A 349 1.13 -4.62 -8.72
CA LEU A 349 1.59 -5.25 -9.95
C LEU A 349 2.12 -6.66 -9.64
N ARG A 350 1.35 -7.67 -10.04
CA ARG A 350 1.69 -9.09 -9.92
C ARG A 350 2.39 -9.57 -11.20
N PRO A 351 3.05 -10.75 -11.18
CA PRO A 351 3.65 -11.33 -12.38
C PRO A 351 2.71 -11.38 -13.59
N ALA A 352 1.44 -11.75 -13.37
CA ALA A 352 0.43 -11.84 -14.43
C ALA A 352 0.01 -10.48 -15.02
N ASP A 353 0.23 -9.37 -14.31
CA ASP A 353 -0.12 -8.03 -14.76
C ASP A 353 0.97 -7.42 -15.66
N ILE A 354 2.16 -8.01 -15.65
CA ILE A 354 3.33 -7.54 -16.37
C ILE A 354 3.35 -8.25 -17.73
N ARG A 355 2.70 -7.62 -18.72
CA ARG A 355 2.77 -8.07 -20.11
C ARG A 355 4.10 -7.64 -20.72
N GLN A 356 4.83 -8.58 -21.30
CA GLN A 356 6.00 -8.28 -22.14
C GLN A 356 5.57 -7.58 -23.42
#